data_AF-A0A1I5FQ76-F1
#
_entry.id   AF-A0A1I5FQ76-F1
#
_cell.length_a   1.000
_cell.length_b   1.000
_cell.length_c   1.000
_cell.angle_alpha   90.00
_cell.angle_beta   90.00
_cell.angle_gamma   90.00
#
_symmetry.space_group_name_H-M   'P 1'
#
loop_
_entity.id
_entity.type
_entity.pdbx_description
1 polymer ?
#
loop_
_entity_poly.entity_id
_entity_poly.type
_entity_poly.pdbx_seq_one_letter_code
_entity_poly.pdbx_strand_id
1 'polypeptide(L)'
;MMGEAKRRKNGNEAKFRRLDQQLTGAGVNTDQFGFCDGEAFLAAEQRDPSLLETYAQWVMLRPRDREYDAHVRETVPKLAQLVATVLEEDTLEGSCEMACSLLTKSLDRLGVWSVGLVGSSTFEVKDQDIWRGLHTVDRADFPGARLGHTWVCAPPFVVVDASIKRQRWAGDDIYPYVPSIILDDWGRMTKPTPKDVISAEIRAEMMVARGAIPNGVIYQLEPNLKKFSETFPATEIVIDRLTARYIPTAANLSDGTLEEINSAGEIGRVGREIWSDVIAPAFNADTIWPPR
;
A
#
# COMPACT_ATOMS: atom_id res chain seq x y z
N MET A 1 -37.62 4.31 8.79
CA MET A 1 -36.71 3.31 8.20
C MET A 1 -35.40 4.02 7.88
N MET A 2 -34.27 3.62 8.48
CA MET A 2 -33.01 4.36 8.34
C MET A 2 -32.27 3.89 7.06
N GLY A 3 -31.90 4.83 6.17
CA GLY A 3 -31.26 4.52 4.88
C GLY A 3 -29.90 3.85 4.99
N GLU A 4 -29.54 3.05 3.98
CA GLU A 4 -28.35 2.19 3.94
C GLU A 4 -27.03 2.95 4.11
N ALA A 5 -26.90 4.14 3.50
CA ALA A 5 -25.74 5.02 3.70
C ALA A 5 -25.57 5.48 5.16
N LYS A 6 -26.68 5.80 5.84
CA LYS A 6 -26.67 6.19 7.26
C LYS A 6 -26.32 5.00 8.17
N ARG A 7 -26.76 3.79 7.82
CA ARG A 7 -26.38 2.55 8.52
C ARG A 7 -24.88 2.24 8.36
N ARG A 8 -24.34 2.35 7.14
CA ARG A 8 -22.92 2.15 6.86
C ARG A 8 -22.06 3.17 7.60
N LYS A 9 -22.46 4.45 7.58
CA LYS A 9 -21.78 5.52 8.33
C LYS A 9 -21.75 5.24 9.84
N ASN A 10 -22.89 4.93 10.44
CA ASN A 10 -22.97 4.61 11.86
C ASN A 10 -22.16 3.34 12.24
N GLY A 11 -22.13 2.34 11.35
CA GLY A 11 -21.31 1.14 11.52
C GLY A 11 -19.81 1.44 11.50
N ASN A 12 -19.36 2.28 10.57
CA ASN A 12 -17.96 2.71 10.48
C ASN A 12 -17.54 3.52 11.72
N GLU A 13 -18.38 4.45 12.20
CA GLU A 13 -18.09 5.22 13.41
C GLU A 13 -17.96 4.33 14.65
N ALA A 14 -18.85 3.34 14.81
CA ALA A 14 -18.77 2.39 15.91
C ALA A 14 -17.50 1.51 15.82
N LYS A 15 -17.17 1.05 14.61
CA LYS A 15 -15.95 0.27 14.36
C LYS A 15 -14.69 1.10 14.66
N PHE A 16 -14.64 2.35 14.20
CA PHE A 16 -13.55 3.28 14.51
C PHE A 16 -13.35 3.45 16.02
N ARG A 17 -14.41 3.76 16.77
CA ARG A 17 -14.31 3.93 18.24
C ARG A 17 -13.73 2.71 18.94
N ARG A 18 -14.08 1.50 18.50
CA ARG A 18 -13.55 0.25 19.05
C ARG A 18 -12.05 0.10 18.74
N LEU A 19 -11.64 0.38 17.51
CA LEU A 19 -10.23 0.31 17.10
C LEU A 19 -9.39 1.34 17.88
N ASP A 20 -9.92 2.55 18.03
CA ASP A 20 -9.28 3.63 18.78
C ASP A 20 -9.12 3.29 20.27
N GLN A 21 -10.15 2.71 20.89
CA GLN A 21 -10.08 2.18 22.27
C GLN A 21 -9.06 1.05 22.42
N GLN A 22 -8.92 0.19 21.41
CA GLN A 22 -7.92 -0.89 21.44
C GLN A 22 -6.50 -0.33 21.39
N LEU A 23 -6.23 0.64 20.51
CA LEU A 23 -4.92 1.28 20.40
C LEU A 23 -4.57 2.10 21.65
N THR A 24 -5.49 2.95 22.09
CA THR A 24 -5.28 3.77 23.31
C THR A 24 -5.18 2.92 24.57
N GLY A 25 -5.96 1.83 24.67
CA GLY A 25 -5.85 0.85 25.75
C GLY A 25 -4.51 0.10 25.79
N ALA A 26 -3.79 0.05 24.66
CA ALA A 26 -2.42 -0.47 24.58
C ALA A 26 -1.36 0.58 24.96
N GLY A 27 -1.77 1.80 25.33
CA GLY A 27 -0.86 2.91 25.69
C GLY A 27 -0.38 3.74 24.49
N VAL A 28 -0.98 3.56 23.31
CA VAL A 28 -0.62 4.30 22.09
C VAL A 28 -1.33 5.66 22.07
N ASN A 29 -0.59 6.72 21.74
CA ASN A 29 -1.15 8.05 21.52
C ASN A 29 -1.64 8.20 20.07
N THR A 30 -2.93 8.04 19.83
CA THR A 30 -3.54 8.06 18.48
C THR A 30 -3.71 9.47 17.89
N ASP A 31 -3.29 10.52 18.60
CA ASP A 31 -3.30 11.91 18.14
C ASP A 31 -1.99 12.33 17.47
N GLN A 32 -0.95 11.49 17.51
CA GLN A 32 0.39 11.79 16.95
C GLN A 32 0.64 11.05 15.65
N PHE A 33 0.89 11.78 14.55
CA PHE A 33 1.35 11.17 13.30
C PHE A 33 2.61 10.30 13.52
N GLY A 34 2.69 9.17 12.82
CA GLY A 34 3.76 8.21 13.01
C GLY A 34 3.73 7.46 14.35
N PHE A 35 2.64 7.45 15.12
CA PHE A 35 2.59 6.72 16.40
C PHE A 35 2.89 5.22 16.24
N CYS A 36 2.72 4.66 15.05
CA CYS A 36 3.04 3.25 14.78
C CYS A 36 4.55 2.95 14.90
N ASP A 37 5.39 3.99 14.89
CA ASP A 37 6.82 3.89 15.14
C ASP A 37 7.19 4.12 16.61
N GLY A 38 6.22 4.51 17.44
CA GLY A 38 6.43 4.78 18.85
C GLY A 38 6.64 3.49 19.65
N GLU A 39 7.45 3.56 20.70
CA GLU A 39 7.78 2.41 21.56
C GLU A 39 6.54 1.67 22.08
N ALA A 40 5.48 2.40 22.43
CA ALA A 40 4.23 1.82 22.91
C ALA A 40 3.55 0.94 21.85
N PHE A 41 3.53 1.40 20.59
CA PHE A 41 2.94 0.63 19.49
C PHE A 41 3.80 -0.60 19.18
N LEU A 42 5.12 -0.42 19.00
CA LEU A 42 6.05 -1.51 18.70
C LEU A 42 6.01 -2.60 19.80
N ALA A 43 6.00 -2.20 21.07
CA ALA A 43 5.90 -3.15 22.18
C ALA A 43 4.54 -3.86 22.22
N ALA A 44 3.45 -3.22 21.77
CA ALA A 44 2.14 -3.84 21.69
C ALA A 44 2.02 -4.78 20.48
N GLU A 45 2.54 -4.39 19.32
CA GLU A 45 2.56 -5.21 18.11
C GLU A 45 3.42 -6.47 18.28
N GLN A 46 4.57 -6.38 18.95
CA GLN A 46 5.39 -7.57 19.29
C GLN A 46 4.62 -8.61 20.13
N ARG A 47 3.66 -8.16 20.95
CA ARG A 47 2.78 -9.03 21.75
C ARG A 47 1.57 -9.53 20.96
N ASP A 48 1.07 -8.72 20.03
CA ASP A 48 -0.08 -9.00 19.18
C ASP A 48 0.15 -8.47 17.76
N PRO A 49 0.64 -9.32 16.82
CA PRO A 49 0.86 -8.92 15.44
C PRO A 49 -0.39 -8.44 14.69
N SER A 50 -1.60 -8.74 15.21
CA SER A 50 -2.85 -8.25 14.61
C SER A 50 -3.08 -6.75 14.85
N LEU A 51 -2.26 -6.11 15.69
CA LEU A 51 -2.30 -4.68 15.92
C LEU A 51 -1.99 -3.87 14.66
N LEU A 52 -1.17 -4.41 13.76
CA LEU A 52 -0.89 -3.79 12.47
C LEU A 52 -2.15 -3.68 11.60
N GLU A 53 -2.94 -4.75 11.52
CA GLU A 53 -4.24 -4.72 10.84
C GLU A 53 -5.24 -3.79 11.54
N THR A 54 -5.13 -3.66 12.86
CA THR A 54 -5.94 -2.75 13.66
C THR A 54 -5.61 -1.30 13.30
N TYR A 55 -4.33 -0.95 13.21
CA TYR A 55 -3.86 0.35 12.75
C TYR A 55 -4.34 0.66 11.34
N ALA A 56 -4.18 -0.26 10.38
CA ALA A 56 -4.64 -0.07 9.02
C ALA A 56 -6.14 0.27 8.96
N GLN A 57 -6.97 -0.52 9.65
CA GLN A 57 -8.41 -0.27 9.71
C GLN A 57 -8.74 1.05 10.41
N TRP A 58 -7.96 1.45 11.42
CA TRP A 58 -8.13 2.72 12.11
C TRP A 58 -7.85 3.90 11.15
N VAL A 59 -6.75 3.87 10.40
CA VAL A 59 -6.40 4.90 9.39
C VAL A 59 -7.54 5.06 8.38
N MET A 60 -8.04 3.92 7.87
CA MET A 60 -9.10 3.91 6.87
C MET A 60 -10.42 4.51 7.39
N LEU A 61 -10.80 4.17 8.63
CA LEU A 61 -12.10 4.51 9.22
C LEU A 61 -12.11 5.79 10.06
N ARG A 62 -10.94 6.42 10.29
CA ARG A 62 -10.82 7.65 11.06
C ARG A 62 -11.79 8.72 10.52
N PRO A 63 -12.51 9.45 11.39
CA PRO A 63 -13.22 10.65 10.99
C PRO A 63 -12.26 11.65 10.35
N ARG A 64 -12.66 12.17 9.18
CA ARG A 64 -11.95 13.20 8.43
C ARG A 64 -12.91 14.34 8.16
N ASP A 65 -12.42 15.56 8.27
CA ASP A 65 -13.13 16.74 7.81
C ASP A 65 -12.68 17.11 6.38
N ARG A 66 -13.33 18.14 5.82
CA ARG A 66 -13.06 18.58 4.45
C ARG A 66 -11.70 19.24 4.30
N GLU A 67 -11.19 19.86 5.36
CA GLU A 67 -9.91 20.56 5.34
C GLU A 67 -8.77 19.54 5.29
N TYR A 68 -8.84 18.52 6.13
CA TYR A 68 -7.94 17.38 6.08
C TYR A 68 -7.99 16.66 4.73
N ASP A 69 -9.19 16.32 4.21
CA ASP A 69 -9.30 15.67 2.90
C ASP A 69 -8.73 16.53 1.76
N ALA A 70 -8.84 17.86 1.84
CA ALA A 70 -8.23 18.78 0.88
C ALA A 70 -6.70 18.77 0.97
N HIS A 71 -6.17 18.83 2.20
CA HIS A 71 -4.73 18.70 2.46
C HIS A 71 -4.15 17.39 1.92
N VAL A 72 -4.83 16.26 2.12
CA VAL A 72 -4.40 14.95 1.58
C VAL A 72 -4.41 14.97 0.05
N ARG A 73 -5.45 15.53 -0.58
CA ARG A 73 -5.58 15.61 -2.04
C ARG A 73 -4.53 16.50 -2.70
N GLU A 74 -4.00 17.48 -1.99
CA GLU A 74 -2.86 18.27 -2.44
C GLU A 74 -1.53 17.56 -2.21
N THR A 75 -1.35 16.97 -1.02
CA THR A 75 -0.07 16.43 -0.55
C THR A 75 0.30 15.12 -1.23
N VAL A 76 -0.62 14.16 -1.27
CA VAL A 76 -0.32 12.78 -1.70
C VAL A 76 0.13 12.69 -3.16
N PRO A 77 -0.55 13.31 -4.15
CA PRO A 77 -0.11 13.20 -5.54
C PRO A 77 1.28 13.80 -5.78
N LYS A 78 1.56 14.94 -5.14
CA LYS A 78 2.85 15.61 -5.24
C LYS A 78 3.96 14.76 -4.63
N LEU A 79 3.74 14.20 -3.44
CA LEU A 79 4.73 13.33 -2.80
C LEU A 79 4.96 12.05 -3.62
N ALA A 80 3.90 11.41 -4.11
CA ALA A 80 4.01 10.23 -4.95
C ALA A 80 4.85 10.49 -6.20
N GLN A 81 4.66 11.64 -6.85
CA GLN A 81 5.45 12.02 -8.01
C GLN A 81 6.93 12.27 -7.65
N LEU A 82 7.22 12.91 -6.51
CA LEU A 82 8.60 13.10 -6.05
C LEU A 82 9.28 11.77 -5.77
N VAL A 83 8.62 10.85 -5.07
CA VAL A 83 9.16 9.50 -4.80
C VAL A 83 9.41 8.75 -6.10
N ALA A 84 8.46 8.74 -7.04
CA ALA A 84 8.65 8.09 -8.34
C ALA A 84 9.85 8.66 -9.12
N THR A 85 10.06 9.98 -9.04
CA THR A 85 11.21 10.67 -9.66
C THR A 85 12.52 10.25 -8.99
N VAL A 86 12.55 10.18 -7.66
CA VAL A 86 13.74 9.70 -6.92
C VAL A 86 14.11 8.28 -7.31
N LEU A 87 13.13 7.37 -7.38
CA LEU A 87 13.39 5.98 -7.80
C LEU A 87 13.94 5.90 -9.23
N GLU A 88 13.49 6.80 -10.12
CA GLU A 88 14.01 6.92 -11.47
C GLU A 88 15.45 7.45 -11.51
N GLU A 89 15.72 8.58 -10.85
CA GLU A 89 17.05 9.20 -10.79
C GLU A 89 18.08 8.27 -10.14
N ASP A 90 17.68 7.56 -9.10
CA ASP A 90 18.54 6.67 -8.33
C ASP A 90 18.60 5.26 -8.93
N THR A 91 17.93 5.01 -10.05
CA THR A 91 17.88 3.71 -10.76
C THR A 91 17.45 2.53 -9.87
N LEU A 92 16.50 2.79 -8.97
CA LEU A 92 16.03 1.85 -7.96
C LEU A 92 14.92 0.96 -8.52
N GLU A 93 15.31 -0.21 -9.06
CA GLU A 93 14.40 -1.22 -9.61
C GLU A 93 14.01 -2.28 -8.58
N GLY A 94 12.73 -2.68 -8.57
CA GLY A 94 12.15 -3.63 -7.62
C GLY A 94 11.97 -3.06 -6.21
N SER A 95 11.93 -1.74 -6.07
CA SER A 95 11.99 -1.04 -4.78
C SER A 95 10.61 -0.64 -4.22
N CYS A 96 9.59 -1.49 -4.39
CA CYS A 96 8.23 -1.19 -3.91
C CYS A 96 8.18 -0.98 -2.39
N GLU A 97 8.88 -1.80 -1.62
CA GLU A 97 8.95 -1.65 -0.16
C GLU A 97 9.59 -0.33 0.24
N MET A 98 10.73 0.04 -0.37
CA MET A 98 11.37 1.33 -0.12
C MET A 98 10.46 2.50 -0.47
N ALA A 99 9.77 2.44 -1.61
CA ALA A 99 8.83 3.48 -2.01
C ALA A 99 7.66 3.60 -1.01
N CYS A 100 7.12 2.46 -0.58
CA CYS A 100 6.07 2.39 0.42
C CYS A 100 6.55 3.01 1.74
N SER A 101 7.75 2.69 2.20
CA SER A 101 8.38 3.26 3.41
C SER A 101 8.60 4.77 3.29
N LEU A 102 9.16 5.24 2.16
CA LEU A 102 9.38 6.67 1.95
C LEU A 102 8.06 7.43 1.97
N LEU A 103 7.03 6.90 1.31
CA LEU A 103 5.71 7.50 1.29
C LEU A 103 5.11 7.58 2.69
N THR A 104 5.01 6.46 3.42
CA THR A 104 4.33 6.47 4.73
C THR A 104 5.02 7.39 5.73
N LYS A 105 6.35 7.27 5.87
CA LYS A 105 7.11 8.08 6.84
C LYS A 105 7.13 9.57 6.47
N SER A 106 7.16 9.89 5.18
CA SER A 106 7.09 11.29 4.73
C SER A 106 5.70 11.86 4.94
N LEU A 107 4.64 11.07 4.71
CA LEU A 107 3.26 11.49 4.95
C LEU A 107 3.01 11.79 6.43
N ASP A 108 3.59 11.01 7.35
CA ASP A 108 3.51 11.31 8.78
C ASP A 108 4.07 12.71 9.11
N ARG A 109 5.24 13.06 8.56
CA ARG A 109 5.84 14.41 8.73
C ARG A 109 5.03 15.52 8.07
N LEU A 110 4.32 15.19 7.00
CA LEU A 110 3.44 16.11 6.27
C LEU A 110 2.01 16.12 6.85
N GLY A 111 1.76 15.47 7.99
CA GLY A 111 0.46 15.49 8.66
C GLY A 111 -0.63 14.71 7.91
N VAL A 112 -0.27 13.61 7.26
CA VAL A 112 -1.18 12.72 6.55
C VAL A 112 -1.09 11.30 7.10
N TRP A 113 -2.21 10.82 7.63
CA TRP A 113 -2.36 9.42 8.07
C TRP A 113 -2.32 8.49 6.87
N SER A 114 -1.45 7.49 6.95
CA SER A 114 -1.29 6.51 5.90
C SER A 114 -0.89 5.14 6.45
N VAL A 115 -1.07 4.11 5.65
CA VAL A 115 -0.64 2.75 5.96
C VAL A 115 -0.15 2.08 4.70
N GLY A 116 0.94 1.32 4.80
CA GLY A 116 1.36 0.44 3.71
C GLY A 116 0.43 -0.76 3.62
N LEU A 117 0.20 -1.22 2.40
CA LEU A 117 -0.54 -2.43 2.09
C LEU A 117 0.38 -3.36 1.31
N VAL A 118 0.20 -4.65 1.51
CA VAL A 118 0.79 -5.69 0.67
C VAL A 118 -0.32 -6.53 0.06
N GLY A 119 -0.11 -6.97 -1.17
CA GLY A 119 -1.08 -7.78 -1.87
C GLY A 119 -0.66 -8.11 -3.29
N SER A 120 -1.59 -8.66 -4.07
CA SER A 120 -1.33 -8.92 -5.49
C SER A 120 -1.73 -7.74 -6.35
N SER A 121 -1.00 -7.49 -7.43
CA SER A 121 -1.35 -6.50 -8.44
C SER A 121 -1.31 -7.10 -9.85
N THR A 122 -2.29 -6.81 -10.70
CA THR A 122 -2.28 -7.25 -12.10
C THR A 122 -2.52 -6.09 -13.04
N PHE A 123 -1.97 -6.21 -14.24
CA PHE A 123 -1.89 -5.16 -15.25
C PHE A 123 -2.22 -5.73 -16.61
N GLU A 124 -3.20 -5.15 -17.29
CA GLU A 124 -3.75 -5.66 -18.55
C GLU A 124 -3.90 -4.55 -19.58
N VAL A 125 -3.44 -4.81 -20.81
CA VAL A 125 -3.70 -3.98 -22.00
C VAL A 125 -4.45 -4.86 -23.01
N LYS A 126 -5.78 -4.89 -22.86
CA LYS A 126 -6.66 -5.89 -23.50
C LYS A 126 -6.54 -5.94 -25.02
N ASP A 127 -6.42 -4.77 -25.64
CA ASP A 127 -6.35 -4.64 -27.10
C ASP A 127 -4.98 -4.99 -27.67
N GLN A 128 -4.01 -5.37 -26.82
CA GLN A 128 -2.70 -5.89 -27.21
C GLN A 128 -2.45 -7.32 -26.70
N ASP A 129 -3.42 -7.93 -26.00
CA ASP A 129 -3.27 -9.23 -25.33
C ASP A 129 -2.06 -9.26 -24.36
N ILE A 130 -1.74 -8.12 -23.75
CA ILE A 130 -0.67 -8.00 -22.75
C ILE A 130 -1.27 -8.15 -21.36
N TRP A 131 -0.71 -9.05 -20.57
CA TRP A 131 -1.06 -9.22 -19.16
C TRP A 131 0.18 -9.54 -18.32
N ARG A 132 0.34 -8.85 -17.19
CA ARG A 132 1.38 -9.09 -16.18
C ARG A 132 0.80 -9.04 -14.78
N GLY A 133 1.49 -9.64 -13.83
CA GLY A 133 1.12 -9.54 -12.43
C GLY A 133 2.28 -9.72 -11.48
N LEU A 134 2.08 -9.18 -10.29
CA LEU A 134 2.91 -9.30 -9.11
C LEU A 134 2.05 -10.05 -8.08
N HIS A 135 2.25 -11.36 -7.97
CA HIS A 135 1.34 -12.27 -7.25
C HIS A 135 1.88 -12.59 -5.85
N THR A 136 0.98 -12.68 -4.87
CA THR A 136 1.35 -13.14 -3.51
C THR A 136 1.52 -14.66 -3.45
N VAL A 137 0.86 -15.38 -4.36
CA VAL A 137 1.07 -16.82 -4.57
C VAL A 137 1.89 -17.01 -5.85
N ASP A 138 3.20 -17.06 -5.68
CA ASP A 138 4.18 -17.27 -6.76
C ASP A 138 5.40 -18.06 -6.29
N ARG A 139 6.34 -18.34 -7.21
CA ARG A 139 7.67 -18.87 -6.88
C ARG A 139 8.58 -17.73 -6.44
N ALA A 140 9.20 -17.90 -5.27
CA ALA A 140 10.23 -16.98 -4.81
C ALA A 140 11.51 -17.13 -5.64
N ASP A 141 12.03 -16.01 -6.12
CA ASP A 141 13.31 -15.96 -6.85
C ASP A 141 14.51 -16.36 -5.96
N PHE A 142 14.40 -16.13 -4.65
CA PHE A 142 15.43 -16.46 -3.67
C PHE A 142 14.82 -16.70 -2.28
N PRO A 143 15.52 -17.41 -1.38
CA PRO A 143 15.05 -17.63 -0.01
C PRO A 143 14.76 -16.31 0.71
N GLY A 144 13.54 -16.14 1.20
CA GLY A 144 13.11 -14.93 1.91
C GLY A 144 12.58 -13.82 1.02
N ALA A 145 12.46 -14.02 -0.30
CA ALA A 145 11.80 -13.05 -1.18
C ALA A 145 10.35 -12.80 -0.72
N ARG A 146 9.98 -11.53 -0.54
CA ARG A 146 8.60 -11.13 -0.28
C ARG A 146 7.87 -11.09 -1.63
N LEU A 147 6.80 -11.87 -1.73
CA LEU A 147 5.98 -11.98 -2.94
C LEU A 147 4.88 -10.92 -2.96
N GLY A 148 4.35 -10.66 -4.15
CA GLY A 148 3.33 -9.65 -4.39
C GLY A 148 3.92 -8.26 -4.61
N HIS A 149 3.17 -7.26 -4.17
CA HIS A 149 3.49 -5.85 -4.36
C HIS A 149 3.06 -5.04 -3.15
N THR A 150 3.77 -3.94 -2.89
CA THR A 150 3.44 -3.03 -1.79
C THR A 150 3.11 -1.64 -2.32
N TRP A 151 2.11 -1.01 -1.70
CA TRP A 151 1.64 0.34 -2.02
C TRP A 151 1.09 1.01 -0.77
N VAL A 152 0.76 2.30 -0.85
CA VAL A 152 0.23 3.06 0.29
C VAL A 152 -1.27 3.28 0.15
N CYS A 153 -1.97 3.22 1.27
CA CYS A 153 -3.32 3.76 1.46
C CYS A 153 -3.20 5.03 2.31
N ALA A 154 -3.63 6.16 1.76
CA ALA A 154 -3.64 7.47 2.41
C ALA A 154 -5.00 8.13 2.15
N PRO A 155 -6.04 7.78 2.95
CA PRO A 155 -7.41 8.17 2.65
C PRO A 155 -7.58 9.68 2.42
N PRO A 156 -8.26 10.10 1.34
CA PRO A 156 -9.20 9.30 0.56
C PRO A 156 -8.59 8.34 -0.47
N PHE A 157 -7.28 8.40 -0.74
CA PHE A 157 -6.62 7.47 -1.67
C PHE A 157 -6.44 6.08 -1.05
N VAL A 158 -6.90 5.03 -1.75
CA VAL A 158 -6.71 3.63 -1.34
C VAL A 158 -5.58 2.94 -2.08
N VAL A 159 -5.19 3.49 -3.22
CA VAL A 159 -3.97 3.11 -3.94
C VAL A 159 -3.14 4.37 -4.15
N VAL A 160 -1.94 4.35 -3.59
CA VAL A 160 -0.86 5.29 -3.85
C VAL A 160 0.39 4.47 -4.13
N ASP A 161 0.72 4.34 -5.41
CA ASP A 161 1.83 3.51 -5.87
C ASP A 161 2.78 4.36 -6.71
N ALA A 162 3.90 4.75 -6.09
CA ALA A 162 4.96 5.50 -6.73
C ALA A 162 6.07 4.62 -7.32
N SER A 163 5.94 3.30 -7.19
CA SER A 163 7.00 2.35 -7.53
C SER A 163 6.67 1.54 -8.78
N ILE A 164 5.44 1.62 -9.28
CA ILE A 164 4.95 0.64 -10.25
C ILE A 164 5.78 0.62 -11.53
N LYS A 165 6.21 1.76 -12.06
CA LYS A 165 7.04 1.81 -13.27
C LYS A 165 8.43 1.17 -13.10
N ARG A 166 8.87 0.99 -11.86
CA ARG A 166 10.18 0.46 -11.46
C ARG A 166 10.12 -0.98 -11.00
N GLN A 167 9.08 -1.75 -11.35
CA GLN A 167 9.00 -3.18 -11.05
C GLN A 167 9.65 -4.04 -12.15
N ARG A 168 10.83 -3.61 -12.66
CA ARG A 168 11.64 -4.36 -13.63
C ARG A 168 10.95 -4.68 -14.96
N TRP A 169 10.14 -3.75 -15.44
CA TRP A 169 9.45 -3.88 -16.73
C TRP A 169 10.35 -3.62 -17.95
N ALA A 170 11.60 -3.18 -17.76
CA ALA A 170 12.46 -2.82 -18.88
C ALA A 170 12.63 -3.99 -19.86
N GLY A 171 12.24 -3.77 -21.12
CA GLY A 171 12.24 -4.82 -22.17
C GLY A 171 10.95 -5.65 -22.25
N ASP A 172 9.99 -5.43 -21.34
CA ASP A 172 8.65 -6.02 -21.40
C ASP A 172 7.69 -5.15 -22.20
N ASP A 173 6.83 -5.76 -23.01
CA ASP A 173 5.82 -5.07 -23.83
C ASP A 173 4.84 -4.22 -23.01
N ILE A 174 4.67 -4.50 -21.71
CA ILE A 174 3.81 -3.69 -20.85
C ILE A 174 4.41 -2.33 -20.51
N TYR A 175 5.75 -2.18 -20.55
CA TYR A 175 6.45 -1.01 -20.03
C TYR A 175 5.95 0.35 -20.55
N PRO A 176 5.66 0.52 -21.86
CA PRO A 176 5.16 1.79 -22.38
C PRO A 176 3.80 2.22 -21.81
N TYR A 177 3.06 1.27 -21.23
CA TYR A 177 1.72 1.49 -20.68
C TYR A 177 1.73 1.72 -19.15
N VAL A 178 2.83 1.42 -18.47
CA VAL A 178 2.92 1.57 -17.01
C VAL A 178 3.23 3.03 -16.66
N PRO A 179 2.34 3.74 -15.96
CA PRO A 179 2.57 5.13 -15.55
C PRO A 179 3.60 5.20 -14.42
N SER A 180 4.22 6.36 -14.22
CA SER A 180 5.18 6.56 -13.12
C SER A 180 4.53 6.45 -11.74
N ILE A 181 3.26 6.82 -11.63
CA ILE A 181 2.45 6.69 -10.41
C ILE A 181 1.07 6.13 -10.73
N ILE A 182 0.47 5.40 -9.79
CA ILE A 182 -0.96 5.07 -9.78
C ILE A 182 -1.58 5.64 -8.51
N LEU A 183 -2.64 6.41 -8.68
CA LEU A 183 -3.41 7.04 -7.60
C LEU A 183 -4.89 6.74 -7.80
N ASP A 184 -5.57 6.28 -6.77
CA ASP A 184 -7.01 6.03 -6.82
C ASP A 184 -7.64 6.14 -5.43
N ASP A 185 -8.87 6.66 -5.35
CA ASP A 185 -9.61 6.78 -4.09
C ASP A 185 -10.49 5.57 -3.78
N TRP A 186 -11.29 5.09 -4.72
CA TRP A 186 -12.03 3.83 -4.61
C TRP A 186 -12.29 3.13 -5.94
N GLY A 187 -11.92 3.77 -7.05
CA GLY A 187 -11.99 3.26 -8.40
C GLY A 187 -13.25 2.44 -8.64
N ARG A 188 -13.04 1.26 -9.22
CA ARG A 188 -14.08 0.23 -9.34
C ARG A 188 -13.77 -0.92 -8.41
N MET A 189 -14.53 -1.04 -7.31
CA MET A 189 -14.48 -2.22 -6.45
C MET A 189 -14.76 -3.49 -7.25
N THR A 190 -13.95 -4.51 -7.03
CA THR A 190 -14.02 -5.78 -7.76
C THR A 190 -13.87 -6.96 -6.82
N LYS A 191 -14.10 -8.18 -7.33
CA LYS A 191 -13.84 -9.41 -6.59
C LYS A 191 -12.49 -9.98 -7.01
N PRO A 192 -11.65 -10.42 -6.07
CA PRO A 192 -10.45 -11.17 -6.39
C PRO A 192 -10.78 -12.44 -7.18
N THR A 193 -9.95 -12.74 -8.16
CA THR A 193 -10.00 -13.97 -8.96
C THR A 193 -8.73 -14.78 -8.78
N PRO A 194 -8.70 -16.07 -9.15
CA PRO A 194 -7.45 -16.83 -9.19
C PRO A 194 -6.36 -16.19 -10.05
N LYS A 195 -6.73 -15.48 -11.12
CA LYS A 195 -5.76 -14.78 -11.97
C LYS A 195 -5.10 -13.60 -11.26
N ASP A 196 -5.82 -12.98 -10.33
CA ASP A 196 -5.32 -11.83 -9.58
C ASP A 196 -4.30 -12.25 -8.51
N VAL A 197 -4.45 -13.42 -7.91
CA VAL A 197 -3.71 -13.81 -6.68
C VAL A 197 -2.62 -14.84 -6.95
N ILE A 198 -2.82 -15.73 -7.93
CA ILE A 198 -1.96 -16.88 -8.19
C ILE A 198 -1.26 -16.69 -9.52
N SER A 199 0.06 -16.89 -9.59
CA SER A 199 0.83 -16.71 -10.82
C SER A 199 0.43 -17.67 -11.94
N ALA A 200 0.80 -17.32 -13.18
CA ALA A 200 0.43 -18.12 -14.36
C ALA A 200 1.00 -19.55 -14.31
N GLU A 201 2.23 -19.70 -13.85
CA GLU A 201 2.92 -20.98 -13.73
C GLU A 201 2.21 -21.90 -12.72
N ILE A 202 1.95 -21.40 -11.51
CA ILE A 202 1.26 -22.18 -10.47
C ILE A 202 -0.16 -22.57 -10.90
N ARG A 203 -0.89 -21.66 -11.58
CA ARG A 203 -2.22 -22.00 -12.13
C ARG A 203 -2.13 -23.10 -13.19
N ALA A 204 -1.10 -23.09 -14.04
CA ALA A 204 -0.89 -24.12 -15.05
C ALA A 204 -0.60 -25.48 -14.40
N GLU A 205 0.23 -25.52 -13.35
CA GLU A 205 0.51 -26.75 -12.58
C GLU A 205 -0.74 -27.32 -11.91
N MET A 206 -1.55 -26.46 -11.29
CA MET A 206 -2.84 -26.88 -10.71
C MET A 206 -3.75 -27.49 -11.77
N MET A 207 -3.79 -26.89 -12.96
CA MET A 207 -4.58 -27.39 -14.08
C MET A 207 -4.07 -28.77 -14.55
N VAL A 208 -2.76 -28.96 -14.67
CA VAL A 208 -2.17 -30.25 -15.05
C VAL A 208 -2.44 -31.32 -13.98
N ALA A 209 -2.28 -30.98 -12.71
CA ALA A 209 -2.40 -31.93 -11.61
C ALA A 209 -3.86 -32.31 -11.28
N ARG A 210 -4.82 -31.40 -11.49
CA ARG A 210 -6.21 -31.55 -11.02
C ARG A 210 -7.27 -31.42 -12.10
N GLY A 211 -6.90 -31.05 -13.33
CA GLY A 211 -7.82 -30.77 -14.44
C GLY A 211 -8.67 -29.50 -14.27
N ALA A 212 -8.52 -28.77 -13.16
CA ALA A 212 -9.24 -27.53 -12.87
C ALA A 212 -8.54 -26.72 -11.78
N ILE A 213 -8.83 -25.41 -11.73
CA ILE A 213 -8.52 -24.55 -10.58
C ILE A 213 -9.69 -24.66 -9.58
N PRO A 214 -9.49 -25.15 -8.35
CA PRO A 214 -10.59 -25.33 -7.40
C PRO A 214 -11.29 -24.02 -7.03
N ASN A 215 -12.61 -24.10 -6.85
CA ASN A 215 -13.38 -22.95 -6.36
C ASN A 215 -12.91 -22.53 -4.96
N GLY A 216 -12.69 -21.22 -4.78
CA GLY A 216 -12.27 -20.68 -3.49
C GLY A 216 -10.81 -20.97 -3.12
N VAL A 217 -10.01 -21.53 -4.02
CA VAL A 217 -8.58 -21.84 -3.77
C VAL A 217 -7.79 -20.62 -3.30
N ILE A 218 -8.13 -19.42 -3.78
CA ILE A 218 -7.48 -18.18 -3.35
C ILE A 218 -7.62 -17.94 -1.85
N TYR A 219 -8.72 -18.33 -1.21
CA TYR A 219 -8.91 -18.15 0.24
C TYR A 219 -8.24 -19.24 1.06
N GLN A 220 -7.81 -20.33 0.42
CA GLN A 220 -7.01 -21.38 1.06
C GLN A 220 -5.53 -21.00 1.03
N LEU A 221 -5.07 -20.40 -0.08
CA LEU A 221 -3.69 -19.97 -0.28
C LEU A 221 -3.41 -18.59 0.33
N GLU A 222 -4.41 -17.72 0.38
CA GLU A 222 -4.39 -16.41 1.05
C GLU A 222 -5.51 -16.33 2.11
N PRO A 223 -5.33 -16.95 3.29
CA PRO A 223 -6.39 -17.02 4.31
C PRO A 223 -6.88 -15.67 4.80
N ASN A 224 -6.01 -14.65 4.83
CA ASN A 224 -6.37 -13.32 5.31
C ASN A 224 -7.22 -12.51 4.32
N LEU A 225 -7.17 -12.86 3.02
CA LEU A 225 -7.78 -12.09 1.94
C LEU A 225 -9.26 -11.78 2.21
N LYS A 226 -10.02 -12.76 2.70
CA LYS A 226 -11.47 -12.59 2.95
C LYS A 226 -11.74 -11.53 4.03
N LYS A 227 -11.04 -11.61 5.16
CA LYS A 227 -11.20 -10.69 6.29
C LYS A 227 -10.69 -9.30 5.93
N PHE A 228 -9.52 -9.23 5.30
CA PHE A 228 -8.89 -7.96 4.92
C PHE A 228 -9.74 -7.19 3.89
N SER A 229 -10.34 -7.90 2.93
CA SER A 229 -11.23 -7.34 1.91
C SER A 229 -12.49 -6.66 2.46
N GLU A 230 -12.89 -6.92 3.71
CA GLU A 230 -14.03 -6.24 4.33
C GLU A 230 -13.78 -4.75 4.57
N THR A 231 -12.51 -4.37 4.76
CA THR A 231 -12.12 -2.95 4.95
C THR A 231 -11.38 -2.41 3.73
N PHE A 232 -10.57 -3.25 3.10
CA PHE A 232 -9.78 -2.91 1.92
C PHE A 232 -10.21 -3.78 0.74
N PRO A 233 -11.33 -3.48 0.06
CA PRO A 233 -11.77 -4.25 -1.09
C PRO A 233 -10.74 -4.21 -2.22
N ALA A 234 -10.72 -5.28 -3.03
CA ALA A 234 -9.99 -5.25 -4.29
C ALA A 234 -10.53 -4.13 -5.19
N THR A 235 -9.61 -3.43 -5.83
CA THR A 235 -9.90 -2.24 -6.62
C THR A 235 -9.35 -2.39 -8.02
N GLU A 236 -10.12 -1.97 -9.01
CA GLU A 236 -9.70 -1.88 -10.40
C GLU A 236 -9.66 -0.41 -10.82
N ILE A 237 -8.58 -0.06 -11.51
CA ILE A 237 -8.22 1.28 -11.95
C ILE A 237 -7.93 1.21 -13.45
N VAL A 238 -8.48 2.14 -14.22
CA VAL A 238 -8.22 2.25 -15.66
C VAL A 238 -7.49 3.55 -15.92
N ILE A 239 -6.29 3.46 -16.50
CA ILE A 239 -5.44 4.60 -16.87
C ILE A 239 -5.12 4.43 -18.35
N ASP A 240 -5.71 5.28 -19.18
CA ASP A 240 -5.67 5.18 -20.63
C ASP A 240 -6.06 3.77 -21.13
N ARG A 241 -5.08 2.97 -21.55
CA ARG A 241 -5.25 1.59 -22.06
C ARG A 241 -4.94 0.52 -21.00
N LEU A 242 -4.30 0.90 -19.89
CA LEU A 242 -3.92 0.01 -18.83
C LEU A 242 -5.08 -0.20 -17.86
N THR A 243 -5.48 -1.44 -17.64
CA THR A 243 -6.32 -1.83 -16.49
C THR A 243 -5.42 -2.41 -15.41
N ALA A 244 -5.36 -1.75 -14.26
CA ALA A 244 -4.65 -2.23 -13.08
C ALA A 244 -5.65 -2.75 -12.03
N ARG A 245 -5.33 -3.84 -11.35
CA ARG A 245 -6.13 -4.40 -10.25
C ARG A 245 -5.24 -4.59 -9.04
N TYR A 246 -5.63 -4.03 -7.90
CA TYR A 246 -4.93 -4.13 -6.62
C TYR A 246 -5.77 -4.94 -5.63
N ILE A 247 -5.19 -6.02 -5.12
CA ILE A 247 -5.86 -7.00 -4.25
C ILE A 247 -5.07 -7.05 -2.93
N PRO A 248 -5.42 -6.20 -1.96
CA PRO A 248 -4.70 -6.16 -0.69
C PRO A 248 -4.98 -7.42 0.13
N THR A 249 -3.94 -7.99 0.72
CA THR A 249 -4.01 -9.20 1.57
C THR A 249 -3.61 -8.92 3.00
N ALA A 250 -2.78 -7.92 3.25
CA ALA A 250 -2.39 -7.51 4.60
C ALA A 250 -1.94 -6.05 4.65
N ALA A 251 -1.82 -5.52 5.87
CA ALA A 251 -1.13 -4.28 6.14
C ALA A 251 0.38 -4.51 6.17
N ASN A 252 1.14 -3.48 5.84
CA ASN A 252 2.59 -3.45 5.82
C ASN A 252 3.07 -2.13 6.42
N LEU A 253 4.06 -2.19 7.30
CA LEU A 253 4.78 -1.01 7.77
C LEU A 253 6.27 -1.23 7.57
N SER A 254 6.99 -0.13 7.36
CA SER A 254 8.44 -0.16 7.34
C SER A 254 8.96 -0.31 8.75
N ASP A 255 9.89 -1.24 8.92
CA ASP A 255 10.79 -1.20 10.05
C ASP A 255 11.70 0.04 9.93
N GLY A 256 12.05 0.63 11.06
CA GLY A 256 12.97 1.76 11.15
C GLY A 256 12.37 3.15 10.83
N THR A 257 13.24 4.14 10.91
CA THR A 257 12.94 5.56 10.72
C THR A 257 13.07 5.98 9.24
N LEU A 258 12.55 7.15 8.90
CA LEU A 258 12.73 7.74 7.57
C LEU A 258 14.23 7.83 7.21
N GLU A 259 15.05 8.22 8.17
CA GLU A 259 16.49 8.43 8.00
C GLU A 259 17.25 7.15 7.64
N GLU A 260 16.75 6.00 8.10
CA GLU A 260 17.37 4.68 7.94
C GLU A 260 16.98 3.99 6.63
N ILE A 261 15.97 4.50 5.92
CA ILE A 261 15.54 3.94 4.64
C ILE A 261 16.72 3.93 3.67
N ASN A 262 16.97 2.77 3.06
CA ASN A 262 18.08 2.52 2.13
C ASN A 262 19.49 2.74 2.73
N SER A 263 19.65 2.82 4.06
CA SER A 263 20.95 3.06 4.72
C SER A 263 21.99 1.95 4.50
N ALA A 264 21.54 0.72 4.25
CA ALA A 264 22.37 -0.42 3.89
C ALA A 264 22.43 -0.68 2.37
N GLY A 265 21.78 0.16 1.56
CA GLY A 265 21.75 0.02 0.10
C GLY A 265 23.08 0.40 -0.53
N GLU A 266 23.44 -0.29 -1.61
CA GLU A 266 24.66 0.02 -2.39
C GLU A 266 24.41 1.11 -3.45
N ILE A 267 23.14 1.37 -3.78
CA ILE A 267 22.72 2.29 -4.85
C ILE A 267 21.60 3.21 -4.31
N GLY A 268 21.58 4.44 -4.83
CA GLY A 268 20.58 5.45 -4.52
C GLY A 268 20.85 6.21 -3.23
N ARG A 269 20.10 7.28 -3.03
CA ARG A 269 20.18 8.12 -1.84
C ARG A 269 19.56 7.40 -0.65
N VAL A 270 20.01 7.76 0.55
CA VAL A 270 19.37 7.33 1.80
C VAL A 270 18.18 8.22 2.13
N GLY A 271 17.23 7.71 2.92
CA GLY A 271 15.97 8.42 3.19
C GLY A 271 16.16 9.82 3.77
N ARG A 272 17.18 10.05 4.62
CA ARG A 272 17.51 11.39 5.14
C ARG A 272 17.86 12.39 4.02
N GLU A 273 18.57 11.96 2.98
CA GLU A 273 18.99 12.80 1.85
C GLU A 273 17.79 13.07 0.95
N ILE A 274 16.98 12.04 0.68
CA ILE A 274 15.72 12.18 -0.06
C ILE A 274 14.79 13.18 0.64
N TRP A 275 14.64 13.11 1.97
CA TRP A 275 13.83 14.06 2.71
C TRP A 275 14.38 15.48 2.65
N SER A 276 15.66 15.66 3.02
CA SER A 276 16.26 16.99 3.15
C SER A 276 16.47 17.71 1.83
N ASP A 277 16.81 16.99 0.76
CA ASP A 277 17.19 17.58 -0.52
C ASP A 277 16.02 17.65 -1.52
N VAL A 278 15.01 16.78 -1.38
CA VAL A 278 13.91 16.66 -2.36
C VAL A 278 12.54 16.96 -1.74
N ILE A 279 12.15 16.21 -0.71
CA ILE A 279 10.77 16.26 -0.21
C ILE A 279 10.52 17.52 0.62
N ALA A 280 11.28 17.76 1.68
CA ALA A 280 11.05 18.89 2.57
C ALA A 280 11.10 20.24 1.85
N PRO A 281 12.07 20.52 0.95
CA PRO A 281 12.07 21.74 0.15
C PRO A 281 10.83 21.88 -0.73
N ALA A 282 10.36 20.79 -1.33
CA ALA A 282 9.17 20.83 -2.18
C ALA A 282 7.89 21.19 -1.39
N PHE A 283 7.84 20.87 -0.09
CA PHE A 283 6.69 21.17 0.78
C PHE A 283 6.88 22.38 1.69
N ASN A 284 8.02 23.08 1.62
CA ASN A 284 8.42 24.08 2.61
C ASN A 284 8.36 23.54 4.05
N ALA A 285 8.69 22.26 4.23
CA ALA A 285 8.73 21.61 5.53
C ALA A 285 10.11 21.73 6.17
N ASP A 286 10.18 21.58 7.49
CA ASP A 286 11.45 21.54 8.21
C ASP A 286 12.27 20.30 7.80
N THR A 287 13.57 20.49 7.64
CA THR A 287 14.50 19.39 7.31
C THR A 287 14.85 18.53 8.52
N ILE A 288 14.53 19.00 9.75
CA ILE A 288 14.84 18.33 11.02
C ILE A 288 13.54 17.79 11.64
N TRP A 289 13.56 16.52 12.05
CA TRP A 289 12.44 15.86 12.73
C TRP A 289 12.89 15.18 14.04
N PRO A 290 12.15 15.32 15.16
CA PRO A 290 10.97 16.17 15.34
C PRO A 290 11.34 17.67 15.25
N PRO A 291 10.40 18.55 14.84
CA PRO A 291 10.64 19.99 14.81
C PRO A 291 10.99 20.49 16.23
N ARG A 292 11.93 21.45 16.31
CA ARG A 292 12.39 22.04 17.57
C ARG A 292 11.35 22.97 18.18
#